data_AF-A0A329EBN6-F1
#
_entry.id   AF-A0A329EBN6-F1
#
_cell.length_a   1.000
_cell.length_b   1.000
_cell.length_c   1.000
_cell.angle_alpha   90.00
_cell.angle_beta   90.00
_cell.angle_gamma   90.00
#
_symmetry.space_group_name_H-M   'P 1'
#
loop_
_entity.id
_entity.type
_entity.pdbx_description
1 polymer ?
#
loop_
_entity_poly.entity_id
_entity_poly.type
_entity_poly.pdbx_seq_one_letter_code
_entity_poly.pdbx_strand_id
1 'polypeptide(L)'
;MIQLEVDFKSMVDFMDIATVSSESGLKPSTLRYYEKLGLIHSIGRKGLRRQYAPNVLNKLNIISLGRLAGLSLSEISTMFNENDELAIDRVLLTQKTIEIDAQIKRLKAVRDSLNHVATCPQPSHLECPSFQKMMKSVKHYMS
;
A
#
# COMPACT_ATOMS: atom_id res chain seq x y z
N MET A 1 -38.10 26.04 -33.50
CA MET A 1 -36.64 25.89 -33.46
C MET A 1 -36.18 26.37 -32.09
N ILE A 2 -36.20 25.47 -31.11
CA ILE A 2 -35.84 25.78 -29.72
C ILE A 2 -34.36 25.43 -29.59
N GLN A 3 -33.55 26.44 -29.34
CA GLN A 3 -32.10 26.32 -29.19
C GLN A 3 -31.83 25.77 -27.80
N LEU A 4 -31.46 24.49 -27.72
CA LEU A 4 -30.91 23.88 -26.51
C LEU A 4 -29.46 24.37 -26.37
N GLU A 5 -29.23 25.35 -25.50
CA GLU A 5 -27.92 25.53 -24.89
C GLU A 5 -27.73 24.41 -23.87
N VAL A 6 -27.16 23.30 -24.32
CA VAL A 6 -26.66 22.27 -23.42
C VAL A 6 -25.34 22.80 -22.85
N ASP A 7 -25.41 23.35 -21.64
CA ASP A 7 -24.25 23.72 -20.84
C ASP A 7 -23.42 22.45 -20.55
N PHE A 8 -22.32 22.26 -21.27
CA PHE A 8 -21.41 21.10 -21.18
C PHE A 8 -20.60 21.09 -19.85
N LYS A 9 -21.16 21.63 -18.76
CA LYS A 9 -20.55 21.71 -17.44
C LYS A 9 -20.73 20.43 -16.60
N SER A 10 -20.85 19.28 -17.24
CA SER A 10 -21.00 18.00 -16.55
C SER A 10 -19.63 17.45 -16.12
N MET A 11 -19.34 17.66 -14.84
CA MET A 11 -18.96 16.61 -13.88
C MET A 11 -17.50 16.10 -13.88
N VAL A 12 -16.55 16.99 -13.58
CA VAL A 12 -15.34 16.59 -12.85
C VAL A 12 -15.33 17.35 -11.52
N ASP A 13 -15.87 16.74 -10.47
CA ASP A 13 -15.82 17.32 -9.14
C ASP A 13 -14.38 17.26 -8.63
N PHE A 14 -13.70 18.40 -8.74
CA PHE A 14 -12.37 18.56 -8.15
C PHE A 14 -12.47 18.53 -6.63
N MET A 15 -11.53 17.81 -6.03
CA MET A 15 -11.52 17.57 -4.59
C MET A 15 -10.52 18.49 -3.90
N ASP A 16 -10.89 19.05 -2.76
CA ASP A 16 -9.91 19.68 -1.88
C ASP A 16 -9.16 18.62 -1.06
N ILE A 17 -8.08 19.05 -0.40
CA ILE A 17 -7.23 18.12 0.37
C ILE A 17 -7.98 17.44 1.54
N ALA A 18 -9.05 18.05 2.05
CA ALA A 18 -9.85 17.45 3.12
C ALA A 18 -10.71 16.30 2.56
N THR A 19 -11.33 16.49 1.40
CA THR A 19 -12.03 15.43 0.68
C THR A 19 -11.08 14.28 0.33
N VAL A 20 -9.94 14.57 -0.30
CA VAL A 20 -8.93 13.54 -0.64
C VAL A 20 -8.46 12.80 0.61
N SER A 21 -8.25 13.51 1.73
CA SER A 21 -7.84 12.91 3.00
C SER A 21 -8.90 11.97 3.57
N SER A 22 -10.17 12.37 3.53
CA SER A 22 -11.29 11.54 4.00
C SER A 22 -11.44 10.27 3.16
N GLU A 23 -11.34 10.38 1.83
CA GLU A 23 -11.56 9.25 0.93
C GLU A 23 -10.37 8.30 0.85
N SER A 24 -9.13 8.81 0.93
CA SER A 24 -7.92 7.97 0.93
C SER A 24 -7.54 7.43 2.31
N GLY A 25 -8.11 7.98 3.39
CA GLY A 25 -7.68 7.70 4.76
C GLY A 25 -6.28 8.25 5.12
N LEU A 26 -5.62 8.96 4.21
CA LEU A 26 -4.31 9.55 4.45
C LEU A 26 -4.44 10.94 5.07
N LYS A 27 -3.59 11.24 6.06
CA LYS A 27 -3.55 12.57 6.68
C LYS A 27 -3.19 13.64 5.64
N PRO A 28 -3.70 14.88 5.75
CA PRO A 28 -3.33 15.97 4.84
C PRO A 28 -1.82 16.25 4.79
N SER A 29 -1.10 16.01 5.89
CA SER A 29 0.37 16.10 5.93
C SER A 29 1.04 15.06 5.02
N THR A 30 0.52 13.83 4.97
CA THR A 30 1.00 12.77 4.07
C THR A 30 0.75 13.14 2.62
N LEU A 31 -0.45 13.66 2.31
CA LEU A 31 -0.77 14.12 0.96
C LEU A 31 0.17 15.24 0.50
N ARG A 32 0.43 16.25 1.35
CA ARG A 32 1.40 17.32 1.07
C ARG A 32 2.82 16.79 0.89
N TYR A 33 3.20 15.78 1.67
CA TYR A 33 4.50 15.14 1.54
C TYR A 33 4.62 14.39 0.21
N TYR A 34 3.61 13.64 -0.21
CA TYR A 34 3.58 12.98 -1.52
C TYR A 34 3.59 13.99 -2.66
N GLU A 35 2.87 15.10 -2.53
CA GLU A 35 2.92 16.19 -3.51
C GLU A 35 4.32 16.81 -3.60
N LYS A 36 5.01 17.02 -2.46
CA LYS A 36 6.40 17.48 -2.44
C LYS A 36 7.36 16.52 -3.16
N LEU A 37 7.07 15.22 -3.12
CA LEU A 37 7.84 14.20 -3.82
C LEU A 37 7.43 14.05 -5.30
N GLY A 38 6.46 14.82 -5.80
CA GLY A 38 5.93 14.67 -7.16
C GLY A 38 5.07 13.42 -7.36
N LEU A 39 4.71 12.72 -6.28
CA LEU A 39 3.90 11.50 -6.35
C LEU A 39 2.41 11.79 -6.56
N ILE A 40 1.95 13.00 -6.28
CA ILE A 40 0.62 13.48 -6.64
C ILE A 40 0.72 14.96 -6.99
N HIS A 41 -0.21 15.49 -7.77
CA HIS A 41 -0.19 16.89 -8.18
C HIS A 41 -1.55 17.54 -7.98
N SER A 42 -1.54 18.76 -7.43
CA SER A 42 -2.73 19.60 -7.47
C SER A 42 -2.89 20.18 -8.87
N ILE A 43 -4.09 20.17 -9.42
CA ILE A 43 -4.44 20.74 -10.73
C ILE A 43 -4.76 22.24 -10.67
N GLY A 44 -4.72 22.83 -9.47
CA GLY A 44 -5.03 24.23 -9.26
C GLY A 44 -5.40 24.54 -7.83
N ARG A 45 -6.06 25.69 -7.64
CA ARG A 45 -6.56 26.14 -6.34
C ARG A 45 -7.95 26.76 -6.45
N LYS A 46 -8.73 26.60 -5.39
CA LYS A 46 -9.97 27.35 -5.14
C LYS A 46 -9.74 28.19 -3.88
N GLY A 47 -9.42 29.47 -4.07
CA GLY A 47 -8.89 30.33 -3.01
C GLY A 47 -7.55 29.81 -2.48
N LEU A 48 -7.45 29.57 -1.17
CA LEU A 48 -6.24 29.03 -0.54
C LEU A 48 -6.14 27.50 -0.57
N ARG A 49 -7.18 26.80 -1.03
CA ARG A 49 -7.25 25.34 -1.02
C ARG A 49 -6.77 24.76 -2.34
N ARG A 50 -5.84 23.81 -2.28
CA ARG A 50 -5.45 22.99 -3.43
C ARG A 50 -6.64 22.19 -3.94
N GLN A 51 -6.67 21.96 -5.24
CA GLN A 51 -7.66 21.13 -5.91
C GLN A 51 -6.95 19.97 -6.59
N TYR A 52 -7.52 18.77 -6.48
CA TYR A 52 -7.03 17.56 -7.10
C TYR A 52 -8.09 16.98 -8.02
N ALA A 53 -7.66 16.37 -9.11
CA ALA A 53 -8.56 15.61 -9.97
C ALA A 53 -8.98 14.29 -9.29
N PRO A 54 -10.19 13.76 -9.58
CA PRO A 54 -10.68 12.50 -9.01
C PRO A 54 -9.71 11.31 -9.13
N ASN A 55 -8.96 11.24 -10.23
CA ASN A 55 -7.97 10.18 -10.47
C ASN A 55 -6.83 10.12 -9.44
N VAL A 56 -6.62 11.18 -8.64
CA VAL A 56 -5.62 11.18 -7.56
C VAL A 56 -5.84 10.03 -6.58
N LEU A 57 -7.09 9.62 -6.35
CA LEU A 57 -7.42 8.52 -5.43
C LEU A 57 -6.93 7.18 -5.94
N ASN A 58 -7.04 6.92 -7.24
CA ASN A 58 -6.48 5.72 -7.85
C ASN A 58 -4.96 5.68 -7.68
N LYS A 59 -4.30 6.82 -7.88
CA LYS A 59 -2.85 6.95 -7.65
C LYS A 59 -2.47 6.70 -6.19
N LEU A 60 -3.22 7.26 -5.25
CA LEU A 60 -3.02 7.05 -3.81
C LEU A 60 -3.25 5.59 -3.39
N ASN A 61 -4.22 4.90 -4.00
CA ASN A 61 -4.44 3.47 -3.77
C ASN A 61 -3.26 2.63 -4.24
N ILE A 62 -2.67 2.95 -5.39
CA ILE A 62 -1.47 2.27 -5.91
C ILE A 62 -0.27 2.54 -5.00
N ILE A 63 -0.05 3.79 -4.59
CA ILE A 63 1.00 4.13 -3.63
C ILE A 63 0.82 3.35 -2.32
N SER A 64 -0.41 3.28 -1.80
CA SER A 64 -0.73 2.57 -0.57
C SER A 64 -0.48 1.07 -0.70
N LEU A 65 -0.91 0.46 -1.82
CA LEU A 65 -0.65 -0.95 -2.12
C LEU A 65 0.85 -1.25 -2.20
N GLY A 66 1.61 -0.41 -2.91
CA GLY A 66 3.05 -0.57 -3.02
C GLY A 66 3.75 -0.48 -1.66
N ARG A 67 3.34 0.46 -0.81
CA ARG A 67 3.86 0.61 0.56
C ARG A 67 3.56 -0.62 1.42
N LEU A 68 2.36 -1.19 1.32
CA LEU A 68 1.99 -2.43 2.01
C LEU A 68 2.79 -3.64 1.50
N ALA A 69 3.14 -3.65 0.22
CA ALA A 69 4.01 -4.66 -0.39
C ALA A 69 5.51 -4.46 -0.05
N GLY A 70 5.85 -3.46 0.78
CA GLY A 70 7.24 -3.21 1.19
C GLY A 70 8.07 -2.42 0.18
N LEU A 71 7.43 -1.77 -0.80
CA LEU A 71 8.12 -0.85 -1.71
C LEU A 71 8.39 0.50 -1.03
N SER A 72 9.54 1.08 -1.35
CA SER A 72 9.88 2.46 -1.07
C SER A 72 9.08 3.42 -1.95
N LEU A 73 8.95 4.68 -1.53
CA LEU A 73 8.30 5.71 -2.34
C LEU A 73 9.06 5.98 -3.64
N SER A 74 10.39 5.80 -3.65
CA SER A 74 11.22 5.88 -4.85
C SER A 74 10.90 4.76 -5.84
N GLU A 75 10.81 3.51 -5.40
CA GLU A 75 10.42 2.38 -6.26
C GLU A 75 8.98 2.53 -6.79
N ILE A 76 8.08 3.13 -6.01
CA ILE A 76 6.72 3.42 -6.47
C ILE A 76 6.74 4.54 -7.50
N SER A 77 7.57 5.57 -7.34
CA SER A 77 7.65 6.69 -8.27
C SER A 77 8.05 6.26 -9.69
N THR A 78 8.90 5.23 -9.82
CA THR A 78 9.31 4.70 -11.13
C THR A 78 8.19 3.96 -11.85
N MET A 79 7.06 3.68 -11.19
CA MET A 79 5.88 3.07 -11.81
C MET A 79 4.99 4.08 -12.54
N PHE A 80 5.32 5.37 -12.51
CA PHE A 80 4.60 6.43 -13.21
C PHE A 80 5.51 7.09 -14.24
N ASN A 81 5.02 7.27 -15.47
CA ASN A 81 5.74 7.99 -16.52
C ASN A 81 5.57 9.52 -16.36
N GLU A 82 6.17 10.29 -17.27
CA GLU A 82 6.10 11.77 -17.27
C GLU A 82 4.67 12.31 -17.44
N ASN A 83 3.76 11.52 -18.04
CA ASN A 83 2.34 11.86 -18.23
C ASN A 83 1.46 11.40 -17.06
N ASP A 84 2.07 10.91 -15.97
CA ASP A 84 1.41 10.35 -14.81
C ASP A 84 0.60 9.06 -15.07
N GLU A 85 0.97 8.32 -16.12
CA GLU A 85 0.38 7.03 -16.48
C GLU A 85 1.22 5.88 -15.91
N LEU A 86 0.58 4.72 -15.70
CA LEU A 86 1.24 3.55 -15.13
C LEU A 86 2.22 2.92 -16.12
N ALA A 87 3.49 2.90 -15.73
CA ALA A 87 4.57 2.16 -16.37
C ALA A 87 5.01 1.01 -15.44
N ILE A 88 4.28 -0.11 -15.49
CA ILE A 88 4.47 -1.21 -14.53
C ILE A 88 5.80 -1.93 -14.77
N ASP A 89 6.70 -1.84 -13.79
CA ASP A 89 7.89 -2.70 -13.73
C ASP A 89 7.52 -4.10 -13.22
N ARG A 90 7.25 -5.01 -14.15
CA ARG A 90 6.89 -6.40 -13.84
C ARG A 90 8.02 -7.18 -13.18
N VAL A 91 9.28 -6.81 -13.43
CA VAL A 91 10.43 -7.49 -12.82
C VAL A 91 10.49 -7.16 -11.34
N LEU A 92 10.38 -5.88 -10.99
CA LEU A 92 10.29 -5.42 -9.60
C LEU A 92 9.12 -6.06 -8.85
N LEU A 93 7.92 -6.11 -9.45
CA LEU A 93 6.76 -6.73 -8.82
C LEU A 93 6.93 -8.24 -8.60
N THR A 94 7.56 -8.94 -9.55
CA THR A 94 7.87 -10.37 -9.41
C THR A 94 8.86 -10.59 -8.27
N GLN A 95 9.90 -9.75 -8.18
CA GLN A 95 10.88 -9.80 -7.10
C GLN A 95 10.22 -9.55 -5.72
N LYS A 96 9.33 -8.57 -5.62
CA LYS A 96 8.56 -8.33 -4.38
C LYS A 96 7.63 -9.47 -4.02
N THR A 97 7.06 -10.16 -5.00
CA THR A 97 6.23 -11.35 -4.74
C THR A 97 7.06 -12.45 -4.07
N ILE A 98 8.29 -12.69 -4.55
CA ILE A 98 9.23 -13.66 -3.95
C ILE A 98 9.59 -13.26 -2.51
N GLU A 99 9.85 -11.98 -2.26
CA GLU A 99 10.14 -11.46 -0.91
C GLU A 99 8.95 -11.67 0.05
N ILE A 100 7.73 -11.35 -0.42
CA ILE A 100 6.48 -11.54 0.34
C ILE A 100 6.26 -13.02 0.64
N ASP A 101 6.45 -13.92 -0.33
CA ASP A 101 6.29 -15.37 -0.12
C ASP A 101 7.26 -15.91 0.92
N ALA A 102 8.52 -15.44 0.90
CA ALA A 102 9.50 -15.77 1.92
C ALA A 102 9.07 -15.27 3.31
N GLN A 103 8.52 -14.06 3.40
CA GLN A 103 7.98 -13.51 4.64
C GLN A 103 6.76 -14.30 5.15
N ILE A 104 5.82 -14.65 4.26
CA ILE A 104 4.65 -15.47 4.58
C ILE A 104 5.09 -16.83 5.13
N LYS A 105 6.08 -17.48 4.51
CA LYS A 105 6.60 -18.77 4.97
C LYS A 105 7.16 -18.67 6.40
N ARG A 106 7.93 -17.62 6.69
CA ARG A 106 8.46 -17.35 8.04
C ARG A 106 7.33 -17.08 9.05
N LEU A 107 6.38 -16.20 8.71
CA LEU A 107 5.27 -15.85 9.59
C LEU A 107 4.33 -17.03 9.87
N LYS A 108 4.08 -17.90 8.89
CA LYS A 108 3.34 -19.16 9.09
C LYS A 108 4.04 -20.07 10.10
N ALA A 109 5.35 -20.26 9.97
CA ALA A 109 6.11 -21.09 10.91
C ALA A 109 6.07 -20.54 12.35
N VAL A 110 6.18 -19.22 12.51
CA VAL A 110 6.05 -18.55 13.82
C VAL A 110 4.65 -18.75 14.39
N ARG A 111 3.60 -18.47 13.60
CA ARG A 111 2.20 -18.67 13.99
C ARG A 111 1.94 -20.11 14.45
N ASP A 112 2.41 -21.08 13.67
CA ASP A 112 2.17 -22.49 13.96
C ASP A 112 2.89 -22.92 15.25
N SER A 113 4.08 -22.37 15.49
CA SER A 113 4.82 -22.58 16.75
C SER A 113 4.10 -21.97 17.96
N LEU A 114 3.60 -20.73 17.82
CA LEU A 114 2.83 -20.06 18.89
C LEU A 114 1.52 -20.79 19.20
N ASN A 115 0.80 -21.22 18.16
CA ASN A 115 -0.44 -21.99 18.30
C ASN A 115 -0.19 -23.34 19.00
N HIS A 116 0.92 -24.00 18.67
CA HIS A 116 1.28 -25.26 19.31
C HIS A 116 1.54 -25.08 20.80
N VAL A 117 2.34 -24.09 21.19
CA VAL A 117 2.61 -23.80 22.61
C VAL A 117 1.31 -23.47 23.35
N ALA A 118 0.44 -22.67 22.76
CA ALA A 118 -0.82 -22.25 23.40
C ALA A 118 -1.82 -23.40 23.65
N THR A 119 -1.72 -24.51 22.90
CA THR A 119 -2.71 -25.61 22.94
C THR A 119 -2.12 -26.95 23.38
N CYS A 120 -0.81 -27.04 23.57
CA CYS A 120 -0.15 -28.28 23.91
C CYS A 120 -0.50 -28.71 25.34
N PRO A 121 -1.04 -29.91 25.56
CA PRO A 121 -1.46 -30.38 26.89
C PRO A 121 -0.29 -30.85 27.76
N GLN A 122 0.95 -30.79 27.27
CA GLN A 122 2.10 -31.33 27.99
C GLN A 122 2.46 -30.44 29.19
N PRO A 123 2.71 -31.01 30.39
CA PRO A 123 3.08 -30.24 31.58
C PRO A 123 4.34 -29.40 31.42
N SER A 124 5.28 -29.87 30.59
CA SER A 124 6.49 -29.16 30.19
C SER A 124 6.62 -29.16 28.66
N HIS A 125 6.48 -27.98 28.04
CA HIS A 125 6.65 -27.87 26.58
C HIS A 125 8.06 -28.21 26.11
N LEU A 126 9.06 -28.05 26.99
CA LEU A 126 10.45 -28.48 26.69
C LEU A 126 10.57 -29.99 26.51
N GLU A 127 9.63 -30.78 27.01
CA GLU A 127 9.56 -32.23 26.82
C GLU A 127 8.65 -32.62 25.64
N CYS A 128 7.95 -31.66 25.02
CA CYS A 128 7.11 -31.93 23.88
C CYS A 128 7.97 -32.19 22.62
N PRO A 129 7.91 -33.38 21.99
CA PRO A 129 8.74 -33.69 20.83
C PRO A 129 8.47 -32.77 19.63
N SER A 130 7.22 -32.33 19.46
CA SER A 130 6.83 -31.38 18.40
C SER A 130 7.45 -30.01 18.65
N PHE A 131 7.38 -29.50 19.88
CA PHE A 131 8.00 -28.23 20.24
C PHE A 131 9.53 -28.27 20.11
N GLN A 132 10.18 -29.35 20.54
CA GLN A 132 11.63 -29.52 20.36
C GLN A 132 12.05 -29.52 18.88
N LYS A 133 11.27 -30.18 18.00
CA LYS A 133 11.51 -30.15 16.54
C LYS A 133 11.37 -28.74 15.99
N MET A 134 10.32 -28.01 16.38
CA MET A 134 10.11 -26.61 15.99
C MET A 134 11.29 -25.75 16.43
N MET A 135 11.73 -25.84 17.68
CA MET A 135 12.86 -25.08 18.23
C MET A 135 14.18 -25.33 17.50
N LYS A 136 14.43 -26.57 17.03
CA LYS A 136 15.62 -26.87 16.21
C LYS A 136 15.55 -26.19 14.84
N SER A 137 14.36 -26.06 14.28
CA SER A 137 14.14 -25.39 12.99
C SER A 137 14.17 -23.86 13.06
N VAL A 138 14.03 -23.25 14.25
CA VAL A 138 14.06 -21.78 14.41
C VAL A 138 15.34 -21.15 13.87
N LYS A 139 16.47 -21.85 13.98
CA LYS A 139 17.77 -21.38 13.46
C LYS A 139 17.73 -21.10 11.95
N HIS A 140 16.91 -21.82 11.19
CA HIS A 140 16.76 -21.63 9.74
C HIS A 140 15.90 -20.43 9.35
N TYR A 141 15.22 -19.78 10.31
CA TYR A 141 14.41 -18.58 10.04
C TYR A 141 15.16 -17.27 10.32
N MET A 142 16.31 -17.33 11.00
CA MET A 142 17.15 -16.16 11.34
C MET A 142 18.37 -15.98 10.42
N SER A 143 18.66 -16.98 9.59
CA SER A 143 19.64 -16.95 8.50
C SER A 143 18.95 -16.65 7.17
#